data_AF-A0L3Y6-F1
#
_entry.id   AF-A0L3Y6-F1
#
_cell.length_a   1.000
_cell.length_b   1.000
_cell.length_c   1.000
_cell.angle_alpha   90.00
_cell.angle_beta   90.00
_cell.angle_gamma   90.00
#
_symmetry.space_group_name_H-M   'P 1'
#
loop_
_entity.id
_entity.type
_entity.pdbx_description
1 polymer ?
#
loop_
_entity_poly.entity_id
_entity_poly.type
_entity_poly.pdbx_seq_one_letter_code
_entity_poly.pdbx_strand_id
1 'polypeptide(L)'
;MSRAIDYDGWGTMIKTWNIKGKIHIQLDEPLNAKNQVAFLKAVETHPQGEQVSLHMDLVPYIDSSGLASLLQLRDHAHGFHNVILCNPSERVLHTLRVSNFHRLYTIQQSPKTAQSTATAASVQPMLNGGHNAL
;
A
#
# COMPACT_ATOMS: atom_id res chain seq x y z
N MET A 1 -14.89 -6.47 14.28
CA MET A 1 -13.79 -5.98 13.41
C MET A 1 -14.13 -4.54 13.08
N SER A 2 -13.42 -3.57 13.65
CA SER A 2 -13.68 -2.15 13.39
C SER A 2 -12.71 -1.67 12.32
N ARG A 3 -13.24 -1.14 11.21
CA ARG A 3 -12.48 -0.51 10.13
C ARG A 3 -12.70 0.99 10.25
N ALA A 4 -11.64 1.75 10.49
CA ALA A 4 -11.69 3.20 10.46
C ALA A 4 -11.16 3.68 9.10
N ILE A 5 -11.85 4.67 8.53
CA ILE A 5 -11.38 5.37 7.35
C ILE A 5 -11.20 6.82 7.80
N ASP A 6 -9.93 7.24 7.87
CA ASP A 6 -9.59 8.58 8.28
C ASP A 6 -9.47 9.45 7.03
N TYR A 7 -10.28 10.51 6.98
CA TYR A 7 -10.27 11.50 5.91
C TYR A 7 -9.68 12.80 6.46
N ASP A 8 -8.64 13.32 5.83
CA ASP A 8 -8.04 14.61 6.20
C ASP A 8 -8.79 15.83 5.66
N GLY A 9 -9.94 15.62 5.02
CA GLY A 9 -10.72 16.68 4.35
C GLY A 9 -10.19 17.07 2.96
N TRP A 10 -9.04 16.53 2.52
CA TRP A 10 -8.42 16.79 1.22
C TRP A 10 -8.47 15.59 0.26
N GLY A 11 -9.06 14.48 0.70
CA GLY A 11 -9.24 13.28 -0.11
C GLY A 11 -8.16 12.21 0.09
N THR A 12 -7.21 12.41 1.00
CA THR A 12 -6.22 11.38 1.32
C THR A 12 -6.93 10.17 1.91
N MET A 13 -6.88 9.04 1.21
CA MET A 13 -7.54 7.81 1.67
C MET A 13 -6.55 6.93 2.45
N ILE A 14 -6.64 7.01 3.77
CA ILE A 14 -5.92 6.13 4.71
C ILE A 14 -6.93 5.21 5.36
N LYS A 15 -6.71 3.90 5.21
CA LYS A 15 -7.57 2.88 5.83
C LYS A 15 -6.80 2.23 6.96
N THR A 16 -7.41 2.14 8.13
CA THR A 16 -6.83 1.44 9.27
C THR A 16 -7.77 0.36 9.79
N TRP A 17 -7.21 -0.77 10.21
CA TRP A 17 -7.96 -1.86 10.82
C TRP A 17 -7.08 -2.66 11.77
N ASN A 18 -7.69 -3.29 12.78
CA ASN A 18 -6.99 -4.18 13.71
C ASN A 18 -7.37 -5.64 13.45
N ILE A 19 -6.37 -6.51 13.36
CA ILE A 19 -6.54 -7.97 13.29
C ILE A 19 -5.72 -8.61 14.39
N LYS A 20 -6.39 -9.21 15.39
CA LYS A 20 -5.74 -9.96 16.49
C LYS A 20 -4.64 -9.16 17.22
N GLY A 21 -4.87 -7.87 17.48
CA GLY A 21 -3.88 -7.00 18.15
C GLY A 21 -2.72 -6.56 17.26
N LYS A 22 -2.90 -6.63 15.94
CA LYS A 22 -1.99 -6.07 14.95
C LYS A 22 -2.69 -4.96 14.19
N ILE A 23 -2.05 -3.81 14.11
CA ILE A 23 -2.53 -2.67 13.35
C ILE A 23 -2.16 -2.86 11.89
N HIS A 24 -3.11 -2.63 11.02
CA HIS A 24 -2.88 -2.58 9.59
C HIS A 24 -3.27 -1.20 9.07
N ILE A 25 -2.38 -0.61 8.29
CA ILE A 25 -2.56 0.70 7.67
C ILE A 25 -2.36 0.53 6.18
N GLN A 26 -3.32 0.97 5.38
CA GLN A 26 -3.22 0.99 3.92
C GLN A 26 -3.15 2.44 3.44
N LEU A 27 -2.17 2.70 2.60
CA LEU A 27 -2.02 3.93 1.86
C LEU A 27 -2.39 3.70 0.39
N ASP A 28 -3.30 4.51 -0.13
CA ASP A 28 -3.71 4.46 -1.54
C ASP A 28 -3.02 5.56 -2.38
N GLU A 29 -2.10 6.31 -1.78
CA GLU A 29 -1.47 7.51 -2.32
C GLU A 29 0.01 7.60 -1.97
N PRO A 30 0.82 8.43 -2.66
CA PRO A 30 2.23 8.58 -2.32
C PRO A 30 2.43 9.19 -0.95
N LEU A 31 3.35 8.64 -0.14
CA LEU A 31 3.65 9.20 1.17
C LEU A 31 4.63 10.38 1.03
N ASN A 32 4.13 11.59 1.27
CA ASN A 32 4.84 12.84 1.00
C ASN A 32 4.39 13.99 1.92
N ALA A 33 4.94 15.20 1.69
CA ALA A 33 4.73 16.33 2.58
C ALA A 33 3.27 16.77 2.70
N LYS A 34 2.44 16.44 1.70
CA LYS A 34 1.00 16.78 1.68
C LYS A 34 0.19 15.91 2.64
N ASN A 35 0.50 14.62 2.71
CA ASN A 35 -0.30 13.65 3.46
C ASN A 35 0.40 13.05 4.69
N GLN A 36 1.66 13.41 4.96
CA GLN A 36 2.38 12.96 6.15
C GLN A 36 1.62 13.23 7.47
N VAL A 37 0.94 14.37 7.60
CA VAL A 37 0.23 14.74 8.83
C VAL A 37 -1.00 13.86 9.02
N ALA A 38 -1.74 13.61 7.94
CA ALA A 38 -2.89 12.71 7.95
C ALA A 38 -2.47 11.29 8.33
N PHE A 39 -1.34 10.83 7.76
CA PHE A 39 -0.77 9.53 8.08
C PHE A 39 -0.38 9.40 9.55
N LEU A 40 0.34 10.37 10.11
CA LEU A 40 0.74 10.32 11.53
C LEU A 40 -0.47 10.37 12.46
N LYS A 41 -1.48 11.18 12.16
CA LYS A 41 -2.75 11.16 12.91
C LYS A 41 -3.41 9.79 12.88
N ALA A 42 -3.45 9.14 11.72
CA ALA A 42 -4.01 7.79 11.60
C ALA A 42 -3.19 6.73 12.36
N VAL A 43 -1.89 6.94 12.57
CA VAL A 43 -1.05 6.11 13.44
C VAL A 43 -1.39 6.35 14.91
N GLU A 44 -1.55 7.62 15.31
CA GLU A 44 -1.85 8.05 16.68
C GLU A 44 -3.23 7.60 17.18
N THR A 45 -4.16 7.21 16.29
CA THR A 45 -5.45 6.62 16.71
C THR A 45 -5.31 5.22 17.30
N HIS A 46 -4.13 4.59 17.19
CA HIS A 46 -3.87 3.25 17.71
C HIS A 46 -2.92 3.27 18.91
N PRO A 47 -3.04 2.29 19.84
CA PRO A 47 -2.12 2.17 20.97
C PRO A 47 -0.66 2.05 20.52
N GLN A 48 0.24 2.62 21.34
CA GLN A 48 1.67 2.47 21.14
C GLN A 48 2.13 1.04 21.41
N GLY A 49 3.21 0.63 20.75
CA GLY A 49 3.86 -0.67 20.96
C GLY A 49 3.18 -1.87 20.29
N GLU A 50 2.05 -1.69 19.60
CA GLU A 50 1.46 -2.74 18.77
C GLU A 50 2.27 -2.96 17.48
N GLN A 51 2.25 -4.19 16.97
CA GLN A 51 2.82 -4.50 15.66
C GLN A 51 1.98 -3.85 14.56
N VAL A 52 2.63 -3.11 13.66
CA VAL A 52 2.04 -2.40 12.54
C VAL A 52 2.46 -3.03 11.21
N SER A 53 1.49 -3.32 10.36
CA SER A 53 1.71 -3.66 8.96
C SER A 53 1.25 -2.49 8.07
N LEU A 54 2.20 -1.84 7.40
CA LEU A 54 1.94 -0.77 6.45
C LEU A 54 1.87 -1.35 5.03
N HIS A 55 0.68 -1.37 4.45
CA HIS A 55 0.44 -1.85 3.10
C HIS A 55 0.65 -0.74 2.08
N MET A 56 1.55 -1.01 1.13
CA MET A 56 2.09 -0.03 0.19
C MET A 56 1.80 -0.39 -1.27
N ASP A 57 0.89 -1.34 -1.50
CA ASP A 57 0.50 -1.87 -2.83
C ASP A 57 0.10 -0.78 -3.83
N LEU A 58 -0.45 0.32 -3.32
CA LEU A 58 -0.98 1.44 -4.08
C LEU A 58 -0.14 2.72 -3.91
N VAL A 59 1.03 2.63 -3.24
CA VAL A 59 1.93 3.77 -3.01
C VAL A 59 2.89 3.90 -4.20
N PRO A 60 2.74 4.92 -5.05
CA PRO A 60 3.56 5.05 -6.26
C PRO A 60 4.97 5.57 -5.97
N TYR A 61 5.17 6.35 -4.91
CA TYR A 61 6.48 6.84 -4.46
C TYR A 61 6.45 7.33 -3.01
N ILE A 62 7.64 7.55 -2.45
CA ILE A 62 7.88 8.18 -1.15
C ILE A 62 8.96 9.24 -1.30
N ASP A 63 8.80 10.40 -0.64
CA ASP A 63 9.81 11.46 -0.56
C ASP A 63 10.52 11.51 0.81
N SER A 64 11.38 12.50 1.03
CA SER A 64 12.11 12.68 2.29
C SER A 64 11.20 12.87 3.50
N SER A 65 10.07 13.55 3.34
CA SER A 65 9.11 13.77 4.41
C SER A 65 8.34 12.48 4.75
N GLY A 66 7.99 11.68 3.75
CA GLY A 66 7.40 10.37 3.97
C GLY A 66 8.37 9.40 4.67
N LEU A 67 9.66 9.43 4.32
CA LEU A 67 10.69 8.70 5.06
C LEU A 67 10.77 9.14 6.53
N ALA A 68 10.67 10.45 6.81
CA ALA A 68 10.63 10.96 8.18
C ALA A 68 9.38 10.48 8.93
N SER A 69 8.23 10.36 8.27
CA SER A 69 7.02 9.80 8.89
C SER A 69 7.14 8.31 9.18
N LEU A 70 7.87 7.54 8.37
CA LEU A 70 8.13 6.13 8.67
C LEU A 70 8.94 5.98 9.96
N LEU A 71 9.95 6.82 10.19
CA LEU A 71 10.72 6.82 11.46
C LEU A 71 9.80 7.06 12.67
N GLN A 72 8.89 8.04 12.56
CA GLN A 72 7.90 8.32 13.61
C GLN A 72 6.93 7.16 13.83
N LEU A 73 6.48 6.49 12.77
CA LEU A 73 5.69 5.26 12.88
C LEU A 73 6.46 4.18 13.66
N ARG A 74 7.74 4.02 13.40
CA ARG A 74 8.57 3.04 14.09
C ARG A 74 8.75 3.37 15.57
N ASP A 75 8.93 4.65 15.88
CA ASP A 75 8.99 5.12 17.26
C ASP A 75 7.66 4.85 17.98
N HIS A 76 6.52 5.08 17.32
CA HIS A 76 5.19 4.74 17.85
C HIS A 76 5.00 3.24 18.10
N ALA A 77 5.52 2.39 17.21
CA ALA A 77 5.46 0.93 17.34
C ALA A 77 6.47 0.35 18.36
N HIS A 78 7.27 1.19 19.03
CA HIS A 78 8.26 0.81 20.07
C HIS A 78 9.28 -0.26 19.63
N GLY A 79 9.75 -0.26 18.37
CA GLY A 79 10.92 -1.09 18.03
C GLY A 79 11.10 -1.51 16.58
N PHE A 80 12.32 -1.98 16.29
CA PHE A 80 12.83 -2.41 14.97
C PHE A 80 11.96 -3.47 14.28
N HIS A 81 11.34 -4.38 15.03
CA HIS A 81 10.60 -5.53 14.48
C HIS A 81 9.08 -5.34 14.48
N ASN A 82 8.60 -4.20 14.96
CA ASN A 82 7.17 -3.97 15.12
C ASN A 82 6.56 -3.29 13.90
N VAL A 83 7.35 -2.90 12.90
CA VAL A 83 6.83 -2.35 11.63
C VAL A 83 7.23 -3.23 10.46
N ILE A 84 6.21 -3.68 9.73
CA ILE A 84 6.33 -4.45 8.49
C ILE A 84 5.86 -3.58 7.32
N LEU A 85 6.73 -3.37 6.32
CA LEU A 85 6.39 -2.70 5.07
C LEU A 85 5.97 -3.76 4.04
N CYS A 86 4.67 -3.79 3.72
CA CYS A 86 4.08 -4.78 2.84
C CYS A 86 3.96 -4.24 1.41
N ASN A 87 4.44 -5.03 0.45
CA ASN A 87 4.26 -4.82 -0.99
C ASN A 87 4.67 -3.43 -1.51
N PRO A 88 5.85 -2.87 -1.12
CA PRO A 88 6.32 -1.65 -1.75
C PRO A 88 6.54 -1.89 -3.25
N SER A 89 6.14 -0.93 -4.09
CA SER A 89 6.51 -0.92 -5.50
C SER A 89 8.04 -0.87 -5.67
N GLU A 90 8.56 -1.29 -6.83
CA GLU A 90 10.02 -1.27 -7.10
C GLU A 90 10.63 0.12 -6.89
N ARG A 91 9.88 1.19 -7.25
CA ARG A 91 10.32 2.57 -7.03
C ARG A 91 10.43 2.89 -5.55
N VAL A 92 9.42 2.53 -4.75
CA VAL A 92 9.44 2.73 -3.30
C VAL A 92 10.55 1.90 -2.66
N LEU A 93 10.70 0.64 -3.07
CA LEU A 93 11.74 -0.26 -2.58
C LEU A 93 13.14 0.28 -2.88
N HIS A 94 13.35 0.83 -4.08
CA HIS A 94 14.61 1.50 -4.43
C HIS A 94 14.89 2.69 -3.51
N THR A 95 13.91 3.57 -3.27
CA THR A 95 14.05 4.67 -2.30
C THR A 95 14.41 4.16 -0.91
N LEU A 96 13.70 3.14 -0.41
CA LEU A 96 13.98 2.52 0.90
C LEU A 96 15.39 1.91 0.98
N ARG A 97 15.91 1.37 -0.13
CA ARG A 97 17.27 0.83 -0.20
C ARG A 97 18.32 1.92 -0.16
N VAL A 98 18.21 2.93 -1.02
CA VAL A 98 19.14 4.06 -1.09
C VAL A 98 19.21 4.82 0.23
N SER A 99 18.08 4.98 0.91
CA SER A 99 18.01 5.64 2.22
C SER A 99 18.35 4.73 3.41
N ASN A 100 18.75 3.47 3.18
CA ASN A 100 19.04 2.46 4.21
C ASN A 100 17.86 2.03 5.10
N PHE A 101 16.62 2.39 4.74
CA PHE A 101 15.41 1.99 5.47
C PHE A 101 15.19 0.47 5.40
N HIS A 102 15.68 -0.22 4.36
CA HIS A 102 15.68 -1.69 4.32
C HIS A 102 16.38 -2.36 5.52
N ARG A 103 17.25 -1.63 6.23
CA ARG A 103 17.88 -2.12 7.46
C ARG A 103 16.99 -1.90 8.68
N LEU A 104 16.14 -0.87 8.64
CA LEU A 104 15.32 -0.39 9.75
C LEU A 104 13.97 -1.09 9.87
N TYR A 105 13.50 -1.72 8.80
CA TYR A 105 12.17 -2.32 8.68
C TYR A 105 12.23 -3.74 8.14
N THR A 106 11.26 -4.55 8.54
CA THR A 106 10.98 -5.80 7.84
C THR A 106 10.20 -5.47 6.57
N ILE A 107 10.72 -5.83 5.41
CA ILE A 107 10.02 -5.64 4.12
C ILE A 107 9.49 -6.99 3.66
N GLN A 108 8.20 -7.06 3.33
CA GLN A 108 7.57 -8.27 2.81
C GLN A 108 6.93 -8.00 1.46
N GLN A 109 7.13 -8.93 0.53
CA GLN A 109 6.33 -9.00 -0.69
C GLN A 109 5.44 -10.24 -0.60
N SER A 110 4.13 -10.03 -0.59
CA SER A 110 3.16 -11.06 -0.87
C SER A 110 2.94 -11.12 -2.39
N PRO A 111 2.81 -12.31 -2.99
CA PRO A 111 2.47 -12.42 -4.39
C PRO A 111 1.14 -11.70 -4.60
N LYS A 112 1.14 -10.65 -5.43
CA LYS A 112 -0.07 -10.02 -5.93
C LYS A 112 -0.82 -11.11 -6.69
N THR A 113 -1.81 -11.75 -6.06
CA THR A 113 -2.66 -12.73 -6.76
C THR A 113 -3.16 -12.05 -8.01
N ALA A 114 -2.72 -12.56 -9.15
CA ALA A 114 -2.91 -11.97 -10.46
C ALA A 114 -4.39 -11.61 -10.62
N GLN A 115 -4.67 -10.31 -10.55
CA GLN A 115 -5.95 -9.77 -10.94
C GLN A 115 -6.03 -10.00 -12.44
N SER A 116 -6.80 -11.01 -12.84
CA SER A 116 -6.98 -11.46 -14.22
C SER A 116 -7.21 -10.28 -15.14
N THR A 117 -6.23 -9.94 -15.96
CA THR A 117 -6.45 -9.23 -17.22
C THR A 117 -7.13 -10.21 -18.18
N ALA A 118 -8.44 -10.34 -18.05
CA ALA A 118 -9.29 -11.06 -19.00
C ALA A 118 -10.45 -10.15 -19.42
N THR A 119 -10.14 -9.18 -20.27
CA THR A 119 -11.09 -8.37 -21.06
C THR A 119 -10.31 -7.96 -22.32
N ALA A 120 -10.67 -8.24 -23.56
CA ALA A 120 -11.88 -8.80 -24.15
C ALA A 120 -11.52 -9.62 -25.40
N ALA A 121 -12.14 -10.78 -25.54
CA ALA A 121 -12.34 -11.42 -26.82
C ALA A 121 -13.37 -10.58 -27.62
N SER A 122 -12.92 -9.96 -28.70
CA SER A 122 -13.78 -9.67 -29.86
C SER A 122 -13.19 -10.42 -31.04
N VAL A 123 -13.46 -11.73 -31.06
CA VAL A 123 -13.25 -12.57 -32.24
C VAL A 123 -14.32 -12.16 -33.25
N GLN A 124 -13.89 -11.60 -34.38
CA GLN A 124 -14.76 -11.32 -35.51
C GLN A 124 -15.37 -12.64 -36.03
N PRO A 125 -16.70 -12.73 -36.26
CA PRO A 125 -17.22 -13.86 -37.02
C PRO A 125 -16.84 -13.70 -38.49
N MET A 126 -16.04 -14.65 -38.99
CA MET A 126 -15.71 -14.78 -40.40
C MET A 126 -16.98 -15.03 -41.21
N LEU A 127 -17.24 -14.16 -42.19
CA LEU A 127 -18.22 -14.40 -43.24
C LEU A 127 -17.67 -15.50 -44.17
N ASN A 128 -18.19 -16.72 -44.05
CA ASN A 128 -17.93 -17.79 -45.01
C ASN A 128 -19.28 -18.37 -45.47
N GLY A 129 -19.84 -17.75 -46.52
CA GLY A 129 -21.02 -18.23 -47.23
C GLY A 129 -20.64 -18.51 -48.69
N GLY A 130 -19.99 -19.65 -48.92
CA GLY A 130 -19.82 -20.21 -50.25
C GLY A 130 -21.17 -20.66 -50.80
N HIS A 131 -21.67 -19.98 -51.82
CA HIS A 131 -22.76 -20.47 -52.65
C HIS A 131 -22.20 -21.48 -53.66
N ASN A 132 -22.74 -22.69 -53.65
CA ASN A 132 -22.60 -23.64 -54.74
C ASN A 132 -24.00 -24.19 -55.09
N ALA A 133 -24.19 -24.44 -56.39
CA ALA A 133 -25.31 -25.10 -57.06
C ALA A 133 -26.64 -24.32 -57.13
N LEU A 134 -26.97 -23.82 -58.33
CA LEU A 134 -27.80 -24.52 -59.31
C LEU A 134 -27.37 -24.14 -60.73
#